data_AF-A0A2H3T722-F1
#
_entry.id   AF-A0A2H3T722-F1
#
_cell.length_a   1.000
_cell.length_b   1.000
_cell.length_c   1.000
_cell.angle_alpha   90.00
_cell.angle_beta   90.00
_cell.angle_gamma   90.00
#
_symmetry.space_group_name_H-M   'P 1'
#
loop_
_entity.id
_entity.type
_entity.pdbx_description
1 polymer ?
#
loop_
_entity_poly.entity_id
_entity_poly.type
_entity_poly.pdbx_seq_one_letter_code
_entity_poly.pdbx_strand_id
1 'polypeptide(L)'
;MLCGLKKITESQIPPPSQVYFCRLVGVVREGNGLLGMLLSWIDKKSVLSKAKASASSPELRKRWATQIRNSLDSLHENDIIWGDVKGENVLIDKNDDAWIIDFGGSYTMGWVDEDKAGTLEGDEQGFAKILELLE
;
A
#
# COMPACT_ATOMS: atom_id res chain seq x y z
N MET A 1 3.59 -12.88 -2.70
CA MET A 1 4.46 -11.85 -3.33
C MET A 1 4.11 -11.51 -4.79
N LEU A 2 4.22 -12.41 -5.79
CA LEU A 2 4.02 -12.02 -7.22
C LEU A 2 2.55 -11.90 -7.69
N CYS A 3 1.61 -12.55 -7.01
CA CYS A 3 0.23 -12.68 -7.52
C CYS A 3 -0.54 -11.34 -7.50
N GLY A 4 -0.46 -10.57 -6.41
CA GLY A 4 -1.14 -9.27 -6.29
C GLY A 4 -0.59 -8.23 -7.28
N LEU A 5 0.74 -8.12 -7.34
CA LEU A 5 1.43 -7.24 -8.29
C LEU A 5 1.10 -7.55 -9.75
N LYS A 6 1.02 -8.84 -10.11
CA LYS A 6 0.61 -9.28 -11.45
C LYS A 6 -0.83 -8.86 -11.75
N LYS A 7 -1.77 -9.07 -10.82
CA LYS A 7 -3.17 -8.65 -10.97
C LYS A 7 -3.31 -7.14 -11.18
N ILE A 8 -2.52 -6.33 -10.46
CA ILE A 8 -2.50 -4.86 -10.62
C ILE A 8 -2.04 -4.44 -12.02
N THR A 9 -1.07 -5.15 -12.60
CA THR A 9 -0.62 -4.89 -13.97
C THR A 9 -1.65 -5.35 -15.01
N GLU A 10 -2.27 -6.52 -14.79
CA GLU A 10 -3.27 -7.10 -15.68
C GLU A 10 -4.60 -6.34 -15.69
N SER A 11 -4.97 -5.71 -14.57
CA SER A 11 -6.21 -4.94 -14.47
C SER A 11 -6.24 -3.67 -15.30
N GLN A 12 -5.10 -3.24 -15.86
CA GLN A 12 -4.95 -2.03 -16.69
C GLN A 12 -5.57 -0.76 -16.07
N ILE A 13 -5.74 -0.70 -14.74
CA ILE A 13 -6.33 0.44 -14.05
C ILE A 13 -5.48 1.68 -14.36
N PRO A 14 -5.96 2.67 -15.13
CA PRO A 14 -5.21 3.88 -15.37
C PRO A 14 -5.03 4.59 -14.02
N PRO A 15 -3.84 5.13 -13.69
CA PRO A 15 -3.63 5.80 -12.40
C PRO A 15 -4.61 6.98 -12.28
N PRO A 16 -5.59 6.91 -11.36
CA PRO A 16 -6.39 8.07 -10.99
C PRO A 16 -5.47 9.15 -10.40
N SER A 17 -5.86 10.42 -10.46
CA SER A 17 -5.14 11.51 -9.77
C SER A 17 -5.16 11.39 -8.24
N GLN A 18 -5.80 10.37 -7.68
CA GLN A 18 -6.05 10.21 -6.24
C GLN A 18 -5.78 8.80 -5.70
N VAL A 19 -5.27 7.86 -6.51
CA VAL A 19 -4.94 6.50 -6.07
C VAL A 19 -3.46 6.23 -6.27
N TYR A 20 -2.82 5.82 -5.19
CA TYR A 20 -1.38 5.80 -5.05
C TYR A 20 -0.95 4.45 -4.50
N PHE A 21 -0.63 3.52 -5.39
CA PHE A 21 0.00 2.26 -5.02
C PHE A 21 1.08 1.85 -6.02
N CYS A 22 2.07 1.12 -5.52
CA CYS A 22 3.18 0.65 -6.33
C CYS A 22 2.72 -0.43 -7.34
N ARG A 23 3.16 -0.31 -8.61
CA ARG A 23 2.81 -1.26 -9.68
C ARG A 23 4.02 -2.04 -10.14
N LEU A 24 3.78 -3.27 -10.58
CA LEU A 24 4.79 -4.06 -11.29
C LEU A 24 4.88 -3.58 -12.73
N VAL A 25 6.04 -3.06 -13.09
CA VAL A 25 6.36 -2.59 -14.44
C VAL A 25 6.89 -3.73 -15.29
N GLY A 26 7.62 -4.67 -14.68
CA GLY A 26 8.16 -5.82 -15.39
C GLY A 26 8.90 -6.79 -14.48
N VAL A 27 9.47 -7.83 -15.08
CA VAL A 27 10.29 -8.82 -14.38
C VAL A 27 11.62 -9.01 -15.08
N VAL A 28 12.68 -9.22 -14.32
CA VAL A 28 14.01 -9.55 -14.82
C VAL A 28 14.18 -11.06 -14.78
N ARG A 29 14.57 -11.66 -15.91
CA ARG A 29 14.72 -13.11 -16.07
C ARG A 29 16.07 -13.48 -16.65
N GLU A 30 16.59 -14.62 -16.21
CA GLU A 30 17.71 -15.33 -16.85
C GLU A 30 17.24 -16.74 -17.19
N GLY A 31 17.17 -17.05 -18.49
CA GLY A 31 16.49 -18.25 -18.97
C GLY A 31 15.05 -18.33 -18.44
N ASN A 32 14.71 -19.45 -17.80
CA ASN A 32 13.40 -19.66 -17.17
C ASN A 32 13.34 -19.15 -15.71
N GLY A 33 14.45 -18.68 -15.15
CA GLY A 33 14.53 -18.18 -13.77
C GLY A 33 14.03 -16.74 -13.64
N LEU A 34 13.31 -16.46 -12.55
CA LEU A 34 12.96 -15.09 -12.15
C LEU A 34 14.09 -14.55 -11.26
N LEU A 35 14.77 -13.50 -11.72
CA LEU A 35 15.83 -12.82 -10.96
C LEU A 35 15.31 -11.65 -10.14
N GLY A 36 14.25 -10.96 -10.60
CA GLY A 36 13.72 -9.81 -9.88
C GLY A 36 12.48 -9.20 -10.50
N MET A 37 11.95 -8.19 -9.81
CA MET A 37 10.78 -7.41 -10.21
C MET A 37 11.18 -5.95 -10.39
N LEU A 38 10.68 -5.33 -11.45
CA LEU A 38 10.76 -3.89 -11.67
C LEU A 38 9.44 -3.26 -11.21
N LEU A 39 9.53 -2.33 -10.28
CA LEU A 39 8.39 -1.66 -9.67
C LEU A 39 8.34 -0.19 -10.08
N SER A 40 7.17 0.44 -9.98
CA SER A 40 7.02 1.88 -10.17
C SER A 40 7.98 2.62 -9.24
N TRP A 41 8.75 3.55 -9.81
CA TRP A 41 9.60 4.43 -9.03
C TRP A 41 8.74 5.43 -8.25
N ILE A 42 8.95 5.48 -6.94
CA ILE A 42 8.31 6.45 -6.04
C ILE A 42 9.45 7.27 -5.42
N ASP A 43 9.45 8.58 -5.66
CA ASP A 43 10.47 9.49 -5.12
C ASP A 43 10.19 9.75 -3.62
N LYS A 44 10.58 8.77 -2.82
CA LYS A 44 10.27 8.66 -1.38
C LYS A 44 11.03 9.70 -0.56
N LYS A 45 10.30 10.33 0.36
CA LYS A 45 10.84 11.16 1.44
C LYS A 45 10.91 10.40 2.77
N SER A 46 9.87 9.64 3.11
CA SER A 46 9.79 8.86 4.35
C SER A 46 8.79 7.70 4.24
N VAL A 47 8.61 6.96 5.34
CA VAL A 47 7.46 6.05 5.53
C VAL A 47 6.45 6.71 6.46
N LEU A 48 5.20 6.24 6.44
CA LEU A 48 4.23 6.64 7.44
C LEU A 48 4.60 6.02 8.79
N SER A 49 4.70 6.87 9.80
CA SER A 49 5.03 6.45 11.16
C SER A 49 4.41 7.41 12.16
N LYS A 50 4.29 7.01 13.42
CA LYS A 50 3.77 7.87 14.49
C LYS A 50 4.55 9.19 14.60
N ALA A 51 5.89 9.13 14.54
CA ALA A 51 6.72 10.34 14.58
C ALA A 51 6.45 11.27 13.39
N LYS A 52 6.27 10.71 12.18
CA LYS A 52 5.93 11.49 10.98
C LYS A 52 4.52 12.09 11.08
N ALA A 53 3.55 11.34 11.59
CA ALA A 53 2.20 11.83 11.84
C ALA A 53 2.21 12.98 12.86
N SER A 54 2.84 12.79 14.03
CA SER A 54 2.91 13.84 15.07
C SER A 54 3.64 15.11 14.61
N ALA A 55 4.58 15.00 13.68
CA ALA A 55 5.28 16.14 13.09
C ALA A 55 4.53 16.83 11.94
N SER A 56 3.32 16.37 11.59
CA SER A 56 2.56 16.81 10.42
C SER A 56 1.25 17.51 10.81
N SER A 57 0.76 18.39 9.94
CA SER A 57 -0.48 19.12 10.20
C SER A 57 -1.71 18.20 10.18
N PRO A 58 -2.81 18.56 10.88
CA PRO A 58 -4.08 17.82 10.79
C PRO A 58 -4.60 17.65 9.36
N GLU A 59 -4.44 18.67 8.52
CA GLU A 59 -4.88 18.66 7.12
C GLU A 59 -4.08 17.65 6.31
N LEU A 60 -2.76 17.55 6.56
CA LEU A 60 -1.90 16.60 5.86
C LEU A 60 -2.21 15.15 6.27
N ARG A 61 -2.44 14.91 7.57
CA ARG A 61 -2.86 13.59 8.07
C ARG A 61 -4.20 13.16 7.48
N LYS A 62 -5.16 14.09 7.39
CA LYS A 62 -6.44 13.86 6.73
C LYS A 62 -6.28 13.54 5.23
N ARG A 63 -5.39 14.24 4.52
CA ARG A 63 -5.07 13.94 3.12
C ARG A 63 -4.52 12.52 2.96
N TRP A 64 -3.58 12.12 3.81
CA TRP A 64 -3.03 10.76 3.79
C TRP A 64 -4.10 9.70 4.04
N ALA A 65 -4.97 9.90 5.04
CA ALA A 65 -6.08 8.99 5.30
C ALA A 65 -6.99 8.83 4.06
N THR A 66 -7.35 9.94 3.41
CA THR A 66 -8.16 9.91 2.17
C THR A 66 -7.46 9.18 1.03
N GLN A 67 -6.15 9.42 0.82
CA GLN A 67 -5.40 8.76 -0.26
C GLN A 67 -5.27 7.25 -0.04
N ILE A 68 -5.00 6.83 1.19
CA ILE A 68 -4.91 5.41 1.54
C ILE A 68 -6.29 4.75 1.38
N ARG A 69 -7.38 5.40 1.84
CA ARG A 69 -8.76 4.93 1.65
C ARG A 69 -9.10 4.75 0.17
N ASN A 70 -8.93 5.79 -0.64
CA ASN A 70 -9.22 5.73 -2.08
C ASN A 70 -8.42 4.62 -2.77
N SER A 71 -7.16 4.44 -2.36
CA SER A 71 -6.30 3.40 -2.92
C SER A 71 -6.75 2.00 -2.50
N LEU A 72 -7.17 1.83 -1.25
CA LEU A 72 -7.70 0.57 -0.74
C LEU A 72 -9.01 0.19 -1.42
N ASP A 73 -9.95 1.14 -1.52
CA ASP A 73 -11.23 0.94 -2.18
C ASP A 73 -11.02 0.51 -3.65
N SER A 74 -10.09 1.17 -4.37
CA SER A 74 -9.75 0.82 -5.75
C SER A 74 -9.15 -0.60 -5.88
N LEU A 75 -8.40 -1.07 -4.90
CA LEU A 75 -7.90 -2.46 -4.88
C LEU A 75 -9.05 -3.44 -4.65
N HIS A 76 -9.90 -3.17 -3.66
CA HIS A 76 -11.00 -4.03 -3.25
C HIS A 76 -12.08 -4.15 -4.35
N GLU A 77 -12.38 -3.07 -5.06
CA GLU A 77 -13.27 -3.05 -6.24
C GLU A 77 -12.81 -4.01 -7.37
N ASN A 78 -11.53 -4.39 -7.37
CA ASN A 78 -10.93 -5.29 -8.35
C ASN A 78 -10.54 -6.65 -7.76
N ASP A 79 -11.10 -7.02 -6.60
CA ASP A 79 -10.81 -8.27 -5.88
C ASP A 79 -9.31 -8.45 -5.55
N ILE A 80 -8.63 -7.33 -5.26
CA ILE A 80 -7.23 -7.30 -4.85
C ILE A 80 -7.16 -6.96 -3.36
N ILE A 81 -6.60 -7.87 -2.59
CA ILE A 81 -6.33 -7.69 -1.16
C ILE A 81 -4.91 -7.13 -1.02
N TRP A 82 -4.74 -6.10 -0.18
CA TRP A 82 -3.42 -5.57 0.15
C TRP A 82 -2.63 -6.58 1.00
N GLY A 83 -3.22 -7.05 2.09
CA GLY A 83 -2.79 -8.25 2.82
C GLY A 83 -1.62 -8.08 3.78
N ASP A 84 -0.95 -6.92 3.81
CA ASP A 84 0.04 -6.56 4.84
C ASP A 84 -0.09 -5.06 5.18
N VAL A 85 -1.27 -4.68 5.67
CA VAL A 85 -1.57 -3.29 6.02
C VAL A 85 -0.75 -2.87 7.24
N LYS A 86 0.19 -1.94 7.04
CA LYS A 86 0.97 -1.30 8.11
C LYS A 86 1.55 0.03 7.64
N GLY A 87 1.85 0.92 8.58
CA GLY A 87 2.45 2.23 8.28
C GLY A 87 3.78 2.14 7.51
N GLU A 88 4.58 1.10 7.76
CA GLU A 88 5.85 0.85 7.05
C GLU A 88 5.65 0.55 5.56
N ASN A 89 4.47 0.01 5.21
CA ASN A 89 4.04 -0.27 3.85
C ASN A 89 3.29 0.92 3.23
N VAL A 90 3.36 2.11 3.85
CA VAL A 90 2.92 3.36 3.26
C VAL A 90 4.11 4.30 3.10
N LEU A 91 4.48 4.62 1.86
CA LEU A 91 5.50 5.60 1.56
C LEU A 91 4.90 7.01 1.50
N ILE A 92 5.66 8.00 1.98
CA ILE A 92 5.36 9.40 1.75
C ILE A 92 6.36 9.92 0.72
N ASP A 93 5.88 10.41 -0.41
CA ASP A 93 6.72 10.94 -1.49
C ASP A 93 7.14 12.41 -1.26
N LYS A 94 7.85 13.00 -2.23
CA LYS A 94 8.29 14.40 -2.16
C LYS A 94 7.15 15.44 -2.23
N ASN A 95 5.97 15.05 -2.72
CA ASN A 95 4.77 15.90 -2.73
C ASN A 95 3.91 15.73 -1.46
N ASP A 96 4.43 14.95 -0.50
CA ASP A 96 3.73 14.47 0.68
C ASP A 96 2.43 13.71 0.32
N ASP A 97 2.45 12.93 -0.77
CA ASP A 97 1.40 11.95 -1.11
C ASP A 97 1.70 10.59 -0.46
N ALA A 98 0.65 9.91 0.02
CA ALA A 98 0.75 8.60 0.66
C ALA A 98 0.52 7.47 -0.35
N TRP A 99 1.52 6.60 -0.50
CA TRP A 99 1.54 5.48 -1.45
C TRP A 99 1.51 4.14 -0.71
N ILE A 100 0.52 3.30 -1.04
CA ILE A 100 0.49 1.90 -0.62
C ILE A 100 1.55 1.09 -1.38
N ILE A 101 2.39 0.37 -0.64
CA ILE A 101 3.38 -0.55 -1.18
C ILE A 101 3.24 -1.93 -0.55
N ASP A 102 4.01 -2.88 -1.09
CA ASP A 102 4.16 -4.25 -0.58
C ASP A 102 2.86 -5.04 -0.45
N PHE A 103 2.58 -5.82 -1.49
CA PHE A 103 1.47 -6.77 -1.59
C PHE A 103 1.94 -8.20 -1.22
N GLY A 104 2.96 -8.30 -0.36
CA GLY A 104 3.67 -9.52 -0.04
C GLY A 104 2.82 -10.60 0.63
N GLY A 105 1.75 -10.21 1.34
CA GLY A 105 0.88 -11.09 2.12
C GLY A 105 1.55 -11.65 3.37
N SER A 106 2.59 -10.98 3.87
CA SER A 106 3.18 -11.28 5.18
C SER A 106 2.25 -10.83 6.29
N TYR A 107 2.05 -11.69 7.28
CA TYR A 107 1.35 -11.30 8.49
C TYR A 107 2.29 -10.48 9.39
N THR A 108 1.85 -9.28 9.80
CA THR A 108 2.56 -8.47 10.79
C THR A 108 1.74 -8.43 12.09
N MET A 109 2.27 -9.05 13.15
CA MET A 109 1.63 -9.07 14.47
C MET A 109 1.36 -7.65 14.99
N GLY A 110 0.16 -7.43 15.52
CA GLY A 110 -0.25 -6.14 16.07
C GLY A 110 -0.92 -5.19 15.09
N TRP A 111 -0.90 -5.47 13.78
CA TRP A 111 -1.63 -4.68 12.76
C TRP A 111 -2.97 -5.30 12.39
N VAL A 112 -3.01 -6.60 12.15
CA VAL A 112 -4.24 -7.33 11.80
C VAL A 112 -4.33 -8.55 12.73
N ASP A 113 -5.55 -9.00 13.04
CA ASP A 113 -5.76 -10.27 13.74
C ASP A 113 -5.34 -11.42 12.82
N GLU A 114 -4.75 -12.48 13.38
CA GLU A 114 -4.17 -13.57 12.58
C GLU A 114 -5.21 -14.27 11.71
N ASP A 115 -6.44 -14.43 12.21
CA ASP A 115 -7.57 -15.04 11.49
C ASP A 115 -8.11 -14.17 10.35
N LYS A 116 -7.75 -12.88 10.32
CA LYS A 116 -8.15 -11.92 9.28
C LYS A 116 -7.03 -11.60 8.29
N ALA A 117 -5.82 -12.12 8.52
CA ALA A 117 -4.66 -11.87 7.68
C ALA A 117 -4.93 -12.27 6.21
N GLY A 118 -4.61 -11.38 5.27
CA GLY A 118 -4.81 -11.65 3.85
C GLY A 118 -6.28 -11.70 3.42
N THR A 119 -7.19 -11.02 4.13
CA THR A 119 -8.61 -10.87 3.78
C THR A 119 -8.97 -9.39 3.59
N LEU A 120 -10.12 -9.12 2.93
CA LEU A 120 -10.67 -7.76 2.84
C LEU A 120 -10.98 -7.18 4.23
N GLU A 121 -11.48 -8.01 5.15
CA GLU A 121 -11.75 -7.59 6.54
C GLU A 121 -10.44 -7.22 7.27
N GLY A 122 -9.37 -7.97 7.04
CA GLY A 122 -8.06 -7.68 7.60
C GLY A 122 -7.49 -6.35 7.08
N ASP A 123 -7.72 -6.05 5.81
CA ASP A 123 -7.34 -4.77 5.22
C ASP A 123 -8.07 -3.58 5.87
N GLU A 124 -9.39 -3.71 6.09
CA GLU A 124 -10.20 -2.71 6.80
C GLU A 124 -9.74 -2.52 8.25
N GLN A 125 -9.45 -3.63 8.95
CA GLN A 125 -8.92 -3.58 10.31
C GLN A 125 -7.56 -2.87 10.36
N GLY A 126 -6.66 -3.19 9.44
CA GLY A 126 -5.37 -2.53 9.35
C GLY A 126 -5.50 -1.05 9.03
N PHE A 127 -6.44 -0.67 8.16
CA PHE A 127 -6.71 0.72 7.84
C PHE A 127 -7.24 1.49 9.07
N ALA A 128 -8.10 0.89 9.89
CA ALA A 128 -8.53 1.50 11.15
C ALA A 128 -7.34 1.83 12.07
N LYS A 129 -6.33 0.94 12.16
CA LYS A 129 -5.09 1.23 12.91
C LYS A 129 -4.22 2.30 12.27
N ILE A 130 -4.23 2.42 10.94
CA ILE A 130 -3.60 3.55 10.26
C ILE A 130 -4.28 4.86 10.67
N LEU A 131 -5.61 4.89 10.79
CA LEU A 131 -6.33 6.08 11.28
C LEU A 131 -5.91 6.42 12.72
N GLU A 132 -5.85 5.44 13.62
CA GLU A 132 -5.35 5.64 14.99
C GLU A 132 -3.90 6.18 15.03
N LEU A 133 -3.04 5.71 14.12
CA LEU A 133 -1.67 6.23 13.98
C LEU A 133 -1.65 7.70 13.51
N LEU A 134 -2.65 8.09 12.72
CA LEU A 134 -2.80 9.42 12.15
C LEU A 134 -3.50 10.40 13.10
N GLU A 135 -3.97 10.00 14.28
CA GLU A 135 -4.51 10.88 15.34
C GLU A 135 -3.42 11.57 16.18
#